data_AF-A0A7Y0FJJ5-F1
#
_entry.id   AF-A0A7Y0FJJ5-F1
#
_cell.length_a   1.000
_cell.length_b   1.000
_cell.length_c   1.000
_cell.angle_alpha   90.00
_cell.angle_beta   90.00
_cell.angle_gamma   90.00
#
_symmetry.space_group_name_H-M   'P 1'
#
loop_
_entity.id
_entity.type
_entity.pdbx_description
1 polymer ?
#
loop_
_entity_poly.entity_id
_entity_poly.type
_entity_poly.pdbx_seq_one_letter_code
_entity_poly.pdbx_strand_id
1 'polypeptide(L)'
;MKKMILLAAFGVAGLVNAKGPVENKIETSTEKTEVKKENEKPLQTCGVVVTYWSGGQVVGTQTITSDQPDLQSCQNFQTSVKVALWAAGYWLS
;
A
#
# COMPACT_ATOMS: atom_id res chain seq x y z
N MET A 1 -15.29 -0.37 34.53
CA MET A 1 -14.47 0.21 33.44
C MET A 1 -13.22 -0.66 33.27
N LYS A 2 -13.11 -1.45 32.20
CA LYS A 2 -11.94 -2.30 31.92
C LYS A 2 -11.26 -1.78 30.66
N LYS A 3 -10.00 -1.37 30.80
CA LYS A 3 -9.12 -0.92 29.72
C LYS A 3 -8.52 -2.16 29.06
N MET A 4 -8.82 -2.39 27.79
CA MET A 4 -8.15 -3.42 26.99
C MET A 4 -7.06 -2.73 26.18
N ILE A 5 -5.80 -3.05 26.49
CA ILE A 5 -4.63 -2.63 25.72
C ILE A 5 -4.46 -3.69 24.63
N LEU A 6 -4.67 -3.30 23.37
CA LEU A 6 -4.44 -4.18 22.21
C LEU A 6 -3.06 -3.88 21.63
N LEU A 7 -2.16 -4.87 21.64
CA LEU A 7 -0.89 -4.80 20.93
C LEU A 7 -1.11 -5.26 19.49
N ALA A 8 -0.95 -4.36 18.52
CA ALA A 8 -0.90 -4.70 17.10
C ALA A 8 0.55 -5.07 16.70
N ALA A 9 0.76 -6.31 16.26
CA ALA A 9 2.04 -6.77 15.72
C ALA A 9 2.07 -6.54 14.20
N PHE A 10 3.02 -5.73 13.73
CA PHE A 10 3.28 -5.53 12.31
C PHE A 10 4.24 -6.61 11.81
N GLY A 11 3.70 -7.64 11.16
CA GLY A 11 4.49 -8.65 10.45
C GLY A 11 4.81 -8.17 9.03
N VAL A 12 6.09 -7.95 8.73
CA VAL A 12 6.56 -7.69 7.36
C VAL A 12 6.79 -9.04 6.69
N ALA A 13 5.87 -9.47 5.81
CA ALA A 13 6.12 -10.61 4.95
C ALA A 13 7.05 -10.18 3.80
N GLY A 14 8.24 -10.78 3.74
CA GLY A 14 9.24 -10.53 2.71
C GLY A 14 8.79 -10.98 1.31
N LEU A 15 9.23 -10.19 0.32
CA LEU A 15 8.95 -10.32 -1.11
C LEU A 15 9.47 -11.65 -1.68
N VAL A 16 8.61 -12.45 -2.32
CA VAL A 16 9.02 -13.49 -3.26
C VAL A 16 9.04 -12.89 -4.67
N ASN A 17 10.25 -12.68 -5.20
CA ASN A 17 10.49 -12.18 -6.55
C ASN A 17 10.44 -13.35 -7.54
N ALA A 18 9.28 -13.59 -8.16
CA ALA A 18 9.14 -14.61 -9.20
C ALA A 18 9.29 -13.97 -10.59
N LYS A 19 10.48 -14.14 -11.17
CA LYS A 19 10.85 -13.75 -12.53
C LYS A 19 10.20 -14.71 -13.53
N GLY A 20 9.33 -14.22 -14.41
CA GLY A 20 8.74 -14.99 -15.52
C GLY A 20 7.98 -14.09 -16.50
N PRO A 21 8.23 -14.16 -17.83
CA PRO A 21 7.75 -13.19 -18.82
C PRO A 21 6.44 -13.62 -19.52
N VAL A 22 5.78 -12.64 -20.17
CA VAL A 22 4.97 -12.72 -21.42
C VAL A 22 3.54 -12.10 -21.36
N GLU A 23 3.44 -10.99 -22.10
CA GLU A 23 2.38 -10.48 -22.99
C GLU A 23 0.96 -10.06 -22.54
N ASN A 24 0.75 -8.75 -22.74
CA ASN A 24 -0.25 -8.11 -23.62
C ASN A 24 -1.56 -7.54 -23.03
N LYS A 25 -1.62 -6.19 -23.20
CA LYS A 25 -2.72 -5.39 -23.73
C LYS A 25 -3.76 -4.87 -22.73
N ILE A 26 -3.69 -3.57 -22.45
CA ILE A 26 -4.69 -2.55 -22.83
C ILE A 26 -4.03 -1.17 -22.70
N GLU A 27 -3.96 -0.47 -23.83
CA GLU A 27 -3.54 0.92 -23.95
C GLU A 27 -4.71 1.84 -23.57
N THR A 28 -4.48 2.79 -22.67
CA THR A 28 -5.11 4.12 -22.74
C THR A 28 -4.00 5.14 -22.52
N SER A 29 -3.66 5.84 -23.58
CA SER A 29 -2.62 6.86 -23.66
C SER A 29 -3.26 8.24 -23.59
N THR A 30 -2.81 9.10 -22.68
CA THR A 30 -2.66 10.54 -22.94
C THR A 30 -1.59 11.11 -22.00
N GLU A 31 -0.36 11.13 -22.53
CA GLU A 31 0.65 12.21 -22.55
C GLU A 31 1.00 13.01 -21.27
N LYS A 32 2.24 13.41 -21.00
CA LYS A 32 3.62 13.10 -21.43
C LYS A 32 4.46 14.08 -20.60
N THR A 33 5.32 13.58 -19.72
CA THR A 33 6.58 14.28 -19.39
C THR A 33 7.65 13.20 -19.31
N GLU A 34 8.31 12.98 -20.44
CA GLU A 34 9.60 12.31 -20.47
C GLU A 34 10.67 13.19 -19.81
N VAL A 35 11.81 12.56 -19.48
CA VAL A 35 13.08 13.10 -18.96
C VAL A 35 13.13 13.08 -17.41
N LYS A 36 13.77 12.09 -16.76
CA LYS A 36 15.11 11.52 -17.01
C LYS A 36 15.20 10.03 -16.68
N LYS A 37 15.83 9.27 -17.59
CA LYS A 37 16.61 8.08 -17.25
C LYS A 37 17.75 8.49 -16.33
N GLU A 38 17.63 8.26 -15.04
CA GLU A 38 18.77 8.25 -14.11
C GLU A 38 18.52 7.17 -13.05
N ASN A 39 19.19 6.03 -13.24
CA ASN A 39 19.13 4.82 -12.42
C ASN A 39 17.76 4.12 -12.39
N GLU A 40 17.62 3.03 -13.15
CA GLU A 40 16.63 1.97 -12.88
C GLU A 40 16.91 1.37 -11.49
N LYS A 41 16.53 2.09 -10.44
CA LYS A 41 16.30 1.45 -9.16
C LYS A 41 15.07 0.56 -9.36
N PRO A 42 15.12 -0.72 -8.98
CA PRO A 42 13.95 -1.57 -9.07
C PRO A 42 12.83 -0.92 -8.25
N LEU A 43 11.80 -0.43 -8.95
CA LEU A 43 10.58 0.06 -8.31
C LEU A 43 9.98 -1.10 -7.53
N GLN A 44 9.71 -0.89 -6.25
CA GLN A 44 9.09 -1.89 -5.40
C GLN A 44 7.61 -1.55 -5.27
N THR A 45 6.75 -2.54 -5.51
CA THR A 45 5.33 -2.40 -5.26
C THR A 45 5.08 -2.44 -3.76
N CYS A 46 4.63 -1.33 -3.20
CA CYS A 46 4.20 -1.22 -1.82
C CYS A 46 2.69 -1.40 -1.76
N GLY A 47 2.19 -2.12 -0.76
CA GLY A 47 0.77 -2.33 -0.54
C GLY A 47 0.34 -2.03 0.90
N VAL A 48 -0.89 -1.55 1.05
CA VAL A 48 -1.62 -1.48 2.32
C VAL A 48 -2.92 -2.25 2.15
N VAL A 49 -3.19 -3.19 3.05
CA VAL A 49 -4.48 -3.85 3.15
C VAL A 49 -5.25 -3.19 4.29
N VAL A 50 -6.42 -2.64 3.95
CA VAL A 50 -7.33 -1.98 4.88
C VAL A 50 -8.51 -2.89 5.10
N THR A 51 -8.73 -3.32 6.34
CA THR A 51 -9.91 -4.11 6.72
C THR A 51 -10.85 -3.23 7.52
N TYR A 52 -12.07 -3.05 7.01
CA TYR A 52 -13.10 -2.24 7.63
C TYR A 52 -13.91 -3.09 8.61
N TRP A 53 -14.14 -2.54 9.80
CA TRP A 53 -14.91 -3.18 10.86
C TRP A 53 -16.13 -2.35 11.23
N SER A 54 -17.26 -3.01 11.47
CA SER A 54 -18.47 -2.42 12.04
C SER A 54 -19.09 -3.40 13.03
N GLY A 55 -19.41 -2.94 14.23
CA GLY A 55 -20.01 -3.80 15.28
C GLY A 55 -19.16 -5.01 15.66
N GLY A 56 -17.83 -4.95 15.51
CA GLY A 56 -16.93 -6.08 15.78
C GLY A 56 -16.86 -7.13 14.67
N GLN A 57 -17.46 -6.87 13.50
CA GLN A 57 -17.39 -7.73 12.33
C GLN A 57 -16.70 -7.04 11.17
N VAL A 58 -16.01 -7.83 10.33
CA VAL A 58 -15.43 -7.32 9.08
C VAL A 58 -16.56 -7.02 8.11
N VAL A 59 -16.62 -5.79 7.62
CA VAL A 59 -17.59 -5.36 6.60
C VAL A 59 -16.98 -5.21 5.21
N GLY A 60 -15.66 -5.23 5.10
CA GLY A 60 -14.97 -5.19 3.82
C GLY A 60 -13.45 -5.13 3.95
N THR A 61 -12.78 -5.34 2.83
CA THR A 61 -11.32 -5.22 2.72
C THR A 61 -10.99 -4.52 1.42
N GLN A 62 -10.00 -3.63 1.46
CA GLN A 62 -9.46 -2.94 0.29
C GLN A 62 -7.94 -3.04 0.28
N THR A 63 -7.38 -3.33 -0.88
CA THR A 63 -5.93 -3.30 -1.09
C THR A 63 -5.58 -2.05 -1.90
N ILE A 64 -4.67 -1.23 -1.36
CA ILE A 64 -4.18 -0.01 -1.99
C ILE A 64 -2.70 -0.22 -2.27
N THR A 65 -2.29 -0.11 -3.53
CA THR A 65 -0.90 -0.34 -3.96
C THR A 65 -0.30 0.89 -4.61
N SER A 66 1.02 1.02 -4.53
CA SER A 66 1.78 2.06 -5.21
C SER A 66 3.21 1.61 -5.44
N ASP A 67 3.74 1.86 -6.62
CA ASP A 67 5.15 1.59 -6.93
C ASP A 67 6.02 2.73 -6.39
N GLN A 68 7.01 2.39 -5.56
CA GLN A 68 7.89 3.36 -4.93
C GLN A 68 9.37 3.03 -5.19
N PRO A 69 10.24 4.05 -5.22
CA PRO A 69 11.66 3.87 -5.56
C PRO A 69 12.49 3.20 -4.46
N ASP A 70 12.02 3.20 -3.22
CA ASP A 70 12.75 2.68 -2.05
C ASP A 70 11.81 2.38 -0.87
N LEU A 71 12.36 1.74 0.17
CA LEU A 71 11.62 1.33 1.37
C LEU A 71 11.10 2.52 2.19
N GLN A 72 11.84 3.63 2.26
CA GLN A 72 11.40 4.82 2.99
C GLN A 72 10.20 5.45 2.29
N SER A 73 10.21 5.48 0.95
CA SER A 73 9.08 5.90 0.14
C SER A 73 7.86 4.98 0.32
N CYS A 74 8.05 3.65 0.43
CA CYS A 74 6.97 2.74 0.84
C CYS A 74 6.38 3.10 2.22
N GLN A 75 7.21 3.34 3.22
CA GLN A 75 6.75 3.67 4.58
C GLN A 75 5.98 5.00 4.61
N ASN A 76 6.44 5.98 3.83
CA ASN A 76 5.75 7.26 3.66
C ASN A 76 4.37 7.07 3.01
N PHE A 77 4.28 6.23 1.97
CA PHE A 77 3.01 5.86 1.35
C PHE A 77 2.07 5.16 2.34
N GLN A 78 2.56 4.18 3.11
CA GLN A 78 1.74 3.54 4.14
C GLN A 78 1.25 4.53 5.20
N THR A 79 2.09 5.50 5.57
CA THR A 79 1.73 6.55 6.53
C THR A 79 0.70 7.51 5.95
N SER A 80 0.81 7.89 4.67
CA SER A 80 -0.17 8.77 4.04
C SER A 80 -1.54 8.09 3.92
N VAL A 81 -1.59 6.79 3.61
CA VAL A 81 -2.83 6.00 3.63
C VAL A 81 -3.45 6.02 5.03
N LYS A 82 -2.64 5.85 6.10
CA LYS A 82 -3.15 5.95 7.48
C LYS A 82 -3.73 7.33 7.77
N VAL A 83 -3.02 8.40 7.41
CA VAL A 83 -3.49 9.78 7.62
C VAL A 83 -4.78 10.06 6.84
N ALA A 84 -4.88 9.58 5.61
CA ALA A 84 -6.09 9.71 4.80
C ALA A 84 -7.29 8.98 5.44
N LEU A 85 -7.07 7.77 5.97
CA LEU A 85 -8.11 7.03 6.70
C LEU A 85 -8.54 7.75 7.98
N TRP A 86 -7.60 8.31 8.74
CA TRP A 86 -7.91 9.16 9.90
C TRP A 86 -8.74 10.39 9.50
N ALA A 87 -8.34 11.08 8.43
CA ALA A 87 -9.06 12.25 7.92
C ALA A 87 -10.47 11.89 7.42
N ALA A 88 -10.67 10.67 6.92
CA ALA A 88 -11.98 10.14 6.55
C ALA A 88 -12.82 9.68 7.77
N GLY A 89 -12.29 9.80 8.99
CA GLY A 89 -13.00 9.47 10.22
C GLY A 89 -12.85 8.02 10.68
N TYR A 90 -11.98 7.23 10.06
CA TYR A 90 -11.69 5.88 10.51
C TYR A 90 -10.71 5.91 11.68
N TRP A 91 -10.99 5.10 12.70
CA TRP A 91 -10.05 4.85 13.78
C TRP A 91 -9.21 3.61 13.44
N LEU A 92 -7.88 3.77 13.41
CA LEU A 92 -6.97 2.67 13.15
C LEU A 92 -6.64 1.96 14.47
N SER A 93 -6.98 0.67 14.54
CA SER A 93 -6.70 -0.25 15.66
C SER A 93 -5.38 -0.99 15.48
#